data_AF-A0A1B6JPD0-F1
#
_entry.id   AF-A0A1B6JPD0-F1
#
_cell.length_a   1.000
_cell.length_b   1.000
_cell.length_c   1.000
_cell.angle_alpha   90.00
_cell.angle_beta   90.00
_cell.angle_gamma   90.00
#
_symmetry.space_group_name_H-M   'P 1'
#
loop_
_entity.id
_entity.type
_entity.pdbx_description
1 polymer ?
#
loop_
_entity_poly.entity_id
_entity_poly.type
_entity_poly.pdbx_seq_one_letter_code
_entity_poly.pdbx_strand_id
1 'polypeptide(L)'
;YRRDKWFAMTCENSLTPSACPMFQVLGARLHSLQSLLSSSLFSKAWQSVASQLCMFLLEELVLQNRFNEGGAKQLEQDLTRSLIPLFHQYTHRPEAYFLPLKEACALLNVRPLPADWARGKYDKLPFEIHHLSPEMIHDVIQKRADIIPDLI
;
A
#
# COMPACT_ATOMS: atom_id res chain seq x y z
N TYR A 1 -2.59 -10.02 -7.77
CA TYR A 1 -2.37 -8.97 -6.77
C TYR A 1 -3.29 -7.77 -6.95
N ARG A 2 -3.06 -6.86 -7.91
CA ARG A 2 -3.96 -5.70 -8.11
C ARG A 2 -5.39 -6.01 -8.54
N ARG A 3 -5.64 -7.24 -9.01
CA ARG A 3 -6.96 -7.73 -9.47
C ARG A 3 -7.62 -8.68 -8.47
N ASP A 4 -7.02 -8.83 -7.29
CA ASP A 4 -7.57 -9.73 -6.27
C ASP A 4 -8.87 -9.13 -5.73
N LYS A 5 -9.77 -9.98 -5.24
CA LYS A 5 -11.07 -9.54 -4.73
C LYS A 5 -10.93 -9.00 -3.31
N TRP A 6 -10.25 -7.88 -3.15
CA TRP A 6 -9.94 -7.25 -1.86
C TRP A 6 -11.18 -7.00 -0.97
N PHE A 7 -12.36 -6.82 -1.56
CA PHE A 7 -13.63 -6.66 -0.84
C PHE A 7 -14.19 -7.96 -0.26
N ALA A 8 -13.71 -9.12 -0.71
CA ALA A 8 -14.12 -10.45 -0.28
C ALA A 8 -12.98 -11.22 0.41
N MET A 9 -11.84 -10.56 0.65
CA MET A 9 -10.69 -11.20 1.29
C MET A 9 -10.88 -11.31 2.80
N THR A 10 -10.38 -12.42 3.35
CA THR A 10 -10.12 -12.58 4.79
C THR A 10 -8.65 -12.30 5.04
N CYS A 11 -8.33 -11.65 6.16
CA CYS A 11 -6.94 -11.47 6.56
C CYS A 11 -6.37 -12.80 7.04
N GLU A 12 -5.29 -13.24 6.42
CA GLU A 12 -4.50 -14.41 6.79
C GLU A 12 -3.16 -13.95 7.38
N ASN A 13 -2.42 -14.85 8.04
CA ASN A 13 -1.07 -14.55 8.53
C ASN A 13 0.01 -14.74 7.45
N SER A 14 -0.35 -15.31 6.30
CA SER A 14 0.51 -15.53 5.15
C SER A 14 0.46 -14.38 4.15
N LEU A 15 1.51 -14.26 3.35
CA LEU A 15 1.54 -13.40 2.18
C LEU A 15 0.45 -13.80 1.19
N THR A 16 -0.28 -12.84 0.62
CA THR A 16 -1.24 -13.11 -0.46
C THR A 16 -0.56 -13.88 -1.59
N PRO A 17 -1.05 -15.07 -2.01
CA PRO A 17 -0.36 -15.93 -2.98
C PRO A 17 -0.02 -15.21 -4.30
N SER A 18 -0.90 -14.30 -4.74
CA SER A 18 -0.73 -13.56 -5.98
C SER A 18 0.34 -12.45 -5.90
N ALA A 19 0.79 -12.06 -4.70
CA ALA A 19 1.87 -11.11 -4.47
C ALA A 19 3.26 -11.76 -4.63
N CYS A 20 3.37 -13.05 -4.28
CA CYS A 20 4.63 -13.78 -4.20
C CYS A 20 5.48 -13.68 -5.48
N PRO A 21 4.94 -13.91 -6.70
CA PRO A 21 5.74 -13.80 -7.93
C PRO A 21 6.29 -12.39 -8.14
N MET A 22 5.51 -11.35 -7.81
CA MET A 22 5.92 -9.95 -7.97
C MET A 22 7.08 -9.62 -7.01
N PHE A 23 6.97 -10.04 -5.74
CA PHE A 23 8.00 -9.78 -4.73
C PHE A 23 9.30 -10.55 -5.02
N GLN A 24 9.20 -11.80 -5.48
CA GLN A 24 10.36 -12.59 -5.90
C GLN A 24 11.09 -11.95 -7.08
N VAL A 25 10.36 -11.54 -8.13
CA VAL A 25 10.96 -10.86 -9.29
C VAL A 25 11.62 -9.54 -8.87
N LEU A 26 10.95 -8.75 -8.02
CA LEU A 26 11.52 -7.50 -7.51
C LEU A 26 12.84 -7.73 -6.77
N GLY A 27 12.86 -8.66 -5.82
CA GLY A 27 14.07 -9.00 -5.06
C GLY A 27 15.21 -9.47 -5.95
N ALA A 28 14.93 -10.38 -6.90
CA ALA A 28 15.93 -10.90 -7.83
C ALA A 28 16.51 -9.80 -8.75
N ARG A 29 15.67 -8.88 -9.23
CA ARG A 29 16.10 -7.77 -10.08
C ARG A 29 16.89 -6.72 -9.31
N LEU A 30 16.49 -6.37 -8.09
CA LEU A 30 17.27 -5.47 -7.24
C LEU A 30 18.65 -6.05 -6.91
N HIS A 31 18.73 -7.34 -6.59
CA HIS A 31 20.01 -8.03 -6.39
C HIS A 31 20.89 -8.01 -7.65
N SER A 32 20.29 -8.25 -8.82
CA SER A 32 21.02 -8.17 -10.09
C SER A 32 21.53 -6.75 -10.39
N LEU A 33 20.74 -5.71 -10.09
CA LEU A 33 21.16 -4.32 -10.27
C LEU A 33 22.31 -3.96 -9.32
N GLN A 34 22.30 -4.49 -8.09
CA GLN A 34 23.36 -4.27 -7.11
C GLN A 34 24.71 -4.81 -7.59
N SER A 35 24.74 -5.95 -8.30
CA SER A 35 25.98 -6.53 -8.82
C SER A 35 26.50 -5.87 -10.10
N LEU A 36 25.61 -5.23 -10.88
CA LEU A 36 25.94 -4.63 -12.17
C LEU A 36 26.26 -3.13 -12.09
N LEU A 37 25.75 -2.43 -11.08
CA LEU A 37 25.87 -0.97 -10.96
C LEU A 37 26.87 -0.58 -9.88
N SER A 38 27.49 0.59 -10.04
CA SER A 38 28.22 1.23 -8.94
C SER A 38 27.26 1.56 -7.80
N SER A 39 27.77 1.62 -6.56
CA SER A 39 26.95 1.90 -5.37
C SER A 39 26.07 3.15 -5.50
N SER A 40 26.59 4.23 -6.11
CA SER A 40 25.84 5.47 -6.33
C SER A 40 24.70 5.30 -7.34
N LEU A 41 24.96 4.60 -8.46
CA LEU A 41 23.93 4.33 -9.47
C LEU A 41 22.88 3.35 -8.95
N PHE A 42 23.31 2.30 -8.25
CA PHE A 42 22.40 1.35 -7.61
C PHE A 42 21.50 2.07 -6.60
N SER A 43 22.06 2.98 -5.79
CA SER A 43 21.29 3.74 -4.82
C SER A 43 20.16 4.53 -5.46
N LYS A 44 20.44 5.25 -6.55
CA LYS A 44 19.42 5.97 -7.31
C LYS A 44 18.41 5.02 -7.95
N ALA A 45 18.87 3.88 -8.47
CA ALA A 45 18.01 2.90 -9.13
C ALA A 45 16.99 2.29 -8.16
N TRP A 46 17.42 1.76 -7.00
CA TRP A 46 16.48 1.14 -6.06
C TRP A 46 15.52 2.16 -5.45
N GLN A 47 15.97 3.39 -5.19
CA GLN A 47 15.12 4.47 -4.67
C GLN A 47 14.02 4.82 -5.68
N SER A 48 14.39 4.91 -6.97
CA SER A 48 13.44 5.16 -8.05
C SER A 48 12.43 4.01 -8.17
N VAL A 49 12.89 2.75 -8.10
CA VAL A 49 12.01 1.57 -8.11
C VAL A 49 11.04 1.59 -6.92
N ALA A 50 11.53 1.88 -5.71
CA ALA A 50 10.68 1.94 -4.52
C ALA A 50 9.58 3.01 -4.64
N SER A 51 9.95 4.22 -5.07
CA SER A 51 9.01 5.33 -5.25
C SER A 51 7.99 5.04 -6.35
N GLN A 52 8.41 4.52 -7.51
CA GLN A 52 7.50 4.15 -8.59
C GLN A 52 6.57 3.00 -8.18
N LEU A 53 7.07 2.01 -7.46
CA LEU A 53 6.24 0.91 -6.95
C LEU A 53 5.23 1.39 -5.91
N CYS A 54 5.61 2.30 -5.02
CA CYS A 54 4.70 2.94 -4.07
C CYS A 54 3.54 3.60 -4.80
N MET A 55 3.81 4.44 -5.80
CA MET A 55 2.78 5.13 -6.57
C MET A 55 1.93 4.16 -7.38
N PHE A 56 2.54 3.17 -8.04
CA PHE A 56 1.80 2.15 -8.77
C PHE A 56 0.82 1.39 -7.88
N LEU A 57 1.23 0.95 -6.69
CA LEU A 57 0.35 0.23 -5.77
C LEU A 57 -0.76 1.14 -5.21
N LEU A 58 -0.48 2.43 -5.03
CA LEU A 58 -1.50 3.39 -4.64
C LEU A 58 -2.53 3.58 -5.76
N GLU A 59 -2.08 3.92 -6.96
CA GLU A 59 -2.94 4.29 -8.09
C GLU A 59 -3.66 3.11 -8.72
N GLU A 60 -2.97 1.98 -8.92
CA GLU A 60 -3.47 0.83 -9.69
C GLU A 60 -4.01 -0.31 -8.82
N LEU A 61 -3.77 -0.28 -7.52
CA LEU A 61 -4.32 -1.26 -6.57
C LEU A 61 -5.25 -0.59 -5.57
N VAL A 62 -4.81 0.39 -4.78
CA VAL A 62 -5.68 0.99 -3.76
C VAL A 62 -6.83 1.75 -4.42
N LEU A 63 -6.53 2.69 -5.32
CA LEU A 63 -7.56 3.54 -5.93
C LEU A 63 -8.47 2.79 -6.92
N GLN A 64 -8.07 1.62 -7.43
CA GLN A 64 -8.89 0.81 -8.36
C GLN A 64 -9.71 -0.28 -7.70
N ASN A 65 -9.55 -0.54 -6.39
CA ASN A 65 -10.24 -1.64 -5.72
C ASN A 65 -11.16 -1.15 -4.60
N ARG A 66 -12.03 -2.06 -4.14
CA ARG A 66 -12.77 -1.93 -2.88
C ARG A 66 -12.20 -2.87 -1.84
N PHE A 67 -12.26 -2.46 -0.58
CA PHE A 67 -11.69 -3.20 0.53
C PHE A 67 -12.73 -3.42 1.62
N ASN A 68 -12.89 -4.66 2.05
CA ASN A 68 -13.46 -4.93 3.36
C ASN A 68 -12.34 -4.82 4.42
N GLU A 69 -12.67 -5.08 5.68
CA GLU A 69 -11.67 -5.06 6.75
C GLU A 69 -10.55 -6.08 6.54
N GLY A 70 -10.90 -7.29 6.11
CA GLY A 70 -9.93 -8.37 5.88
C GLY A 70 -8.90 -8.03 4.80
N GLY A 71 -9.35 -7.54 3.65
CA GLY A 71 -8.50 -7.13 2.53
C GLY A 71 -7.67 -5.89 2.85
N ALA A 72 -8.23 -4.90 3.54
CA ALA A 72 -7.47 -3.73 3.99
C ALA A 72 -6.30 -4.14 4.91
N LYS A 73 -6.56 -5.07 5.83
CA LYS A 73 -5.55 -5.57 6.76
C LYS A 73 -4.55 -6.50 6.08
N GLN A 74 -4.99 -7.33 5.14
CA GLN A 74 -4.11 -8.18 4.36
C GLN A 74 -3.13 -7.34 3.52
N LEU A 75 -3.62 -6.27 2.87
CA LEU A 75 -2.76 -5.36 2.11
C LEU A 75 -1.69 -4.73 3.02
N GLU A 76 -2.08 -4.22 4.19
CA GLU A 76 -1.13 -3.67 5.16
C GLU A 76 -0.06 -4.71 5.55
N GLN A 77 -0.45 -5.97 5.79
CA GLN A 77 0.49 -7.04 6.13
C GLN A 77 1.43 -7.40 4.97
N ASP A 78 0.90 -7.57 3.76
CA ASP A 78 1.71 -7.88 2.58
C ASP A 78 2.79 -6.80 2.35
N LEU A 79 2.44 -5.53 2.59
CA LEU A 79 3.37 -4.41 2.46
C LEU A 79 4.39 -4.37 3.60
N THR A 80 3.93 -4.38 4.85
CA THR A 80 4.79 -4.15 6.03
C THR A 80 5.65 -5.36 6.40
N ARG A 81 5.16 -6.58 6.17
CA ARG A 81 5.87 -7.83 6.52
C ARG A 81 6.67 -8.43 5.38
N SER A 82 6.43 -8.00 4.13
CA SER A 82 7.08 -8.62 2.97
C SER A 82 7.64 -7.61 1.98
N LEU A 83 6.84 -6.73 1.38
CA LEU A 83 7.34 -5.84 0.33
C LEU A 83 8.40 -4.85 0.81
N ILE A 84 8.09 -4.05 1.83
CA ILE A 84 8.98 -3.01 2.35
C ILE A 84 10.28 -3.63 2.90
N PRO A 85 10.23 -4.77 3.63
CA PRO A 85 11.44 -5.45 4.08
C PRO A 85 12.44 -5.87 2.99
N LEU A 86 12.02 -6.06 1.73
CA LEU A 86 12.94 -6.36 0.62
C LEU A 86 14.03 -5.28 0.43
N PHE A 87 13.77 -4.06 0.90
CA PHE A 87 14.66 -2.90 0.76
C PHE A 87 15.59 -2.70 1.97
N HIS A 88 15.44 -3.45 3.08
CA HIS A 88 16.29 -3.29 4.28
C HIS A 88 17.78 -3.55 4.02
N GLN A 89 18.10 -4.37 3.04
CA GLN A 89 19.47 -4.61 2.58
C GLN A 89 20.12 -3.40 1.90
N TYR A 90 19.34 -2.37 1.56
CA TYR A 90 19.78 -1.19 0.81
C TYR A 90 19.62 0.12 1.59
N THR A 91 18.80 0.14 2.63
CA THR A 91 18.56 1.30 3.50
C THR A 91 18.06 0.88 4.87
N HIS A 92 18.41 1.65 5.91
CA HIS A 92 17.90 1.47 7.26
C HIS A 92 16.46 1.97 7.46
N ARG A 93 15.89 2.71 6.48
CA ARG A 93 14.56 3.32 6.58
C ARG A 93 13.76 3.14 5.28
N PRO A 94 13.48 1.90 4.86
CA PRO A 94 12.76 1.66 3.61
C PRO A 94 11.34 2.24 3.61
N GLU A 95 10.71 2.36 4.78
CA GLU A 95 9.35 2.90 4.95
C GLU A 95 9.22 4.33 4.43
N ALA A 96 10.30 5.11 4.44
CA ALA A 96 10.32 6.49 3.98
C ALA A 96 10.02 6.62 2.48
N TYR A 97 10.18 5.54 1.71
CA TYR A 97 9.90 5.49 0.27
C TYR A 97 8.47 5.03 -0.06
N PHE A 98 7.69 4.66 0.97
CA PHE A 98 6.33 4.12 0.83
C PHE A 98 5.28 4.95 1.59
N LEU A 99 5.60 6.20 1.96
CA LEU A 99 4.77 7.02 2.85
C LEU A 99 3.32 7.23 2.34
N PRO A 100 3.07 7.64 1.08
CA PRO A 100 1.71 7.77 0.56
C PRO A 100 0.89 6.46 0.65
N LEU A 101 1.51 5.33 0.29
CA LEU A 101 0.86 4.03 0.33
C LEU A 101 0.58 3.58 1.77
N LYS A 102 1.48 3.87 2.70
CA LYS A 102 1.29 3.60 4.13
C LYS A 102 0.15 4.43 4.71
N GLU A 103 0.07 5.71 4.38
CA GLU A 103 -1.04 6.59 4.80
C GLU A 103 -2.37 6.09 4.23
N ALA A 104 -2.38 5.64 2.97
CA ALA A 104 -3.57 5.05 2.36
C ALA A 104 -4.01 3.76 3.08
N CYS A 105 -3.06 2.89 3.44
CA CYS A 105 -3.36 1.69 4.24
C CYS A 105 -3.89 2.05 5.63
N ALA A 106 -3.35 3.09 6.27
CA ALA A 106 -3.86 3.58 7.55
C ALA A 106 -5.31 4.08 7.42
N LEU A 107 -5.66 4.79 6.34
CA LEU A 107 -7.03 5.24 6.05
C LEU A 107 -8.01 4.06 5.87
N LEU A 108 -7.60 3.03 5.12
CA LEU A 108 -8.40 1.81 4.92
C LEU A 108 -8.64 1.06 6.25
N ASN A 109 -7.65 1.10 7.16
CA ASN A 109 -7.67 0.38 8.43
C ASN A 109 -8.15 1.21 9.63
N VAL A 110 -8.60 2.47 9.46
CA VAL A 110 -9.15 3.26 10.57
C VAL A 110 -10.29 2.50 11.25
N ARG A 111 -10.14 2.27 12.56
CA ARG A 111 -11.15 1.68 13.43
C ARG A 111 -11.09 2.35 14.82
N PRO A 112 -12.24 2.61 15.48
CA PRO A 112 -13.59 2.51 14.93
C PRO A 112 -13.81 3.48 13.76
N LEU A 113 -14.77 3.19 12.88
CA LEU A 113 -15.09 4.08 11.76
C LEU A 113 -15.60 5.43 12.32
N PRO A 114 -15.03 6.58 11.92
CA PRO A 114 -15.53 7.88 12.35
C PRO A 114 -16.97 8.09 11.87
N ALA A 115 -17.86 8.53 12.76
CA ALA A 115 -19.30 8.67 12.48
C ALA A 115 -19.62 9.66 11.35
N ASP A 116 -18.74 10.62 11.11
CA ASP A 116 -18.87 11.62 10.04
C ASP A 116 -18.50 11.05 8.66
N TRP A 117 -17.66 10.00 8.60
CA TRP A 117 -17.26 9.39 7.34
C TRP A 117 -18.43 8.68 6.65
N ALA A 118 -19.31 8.04 7.42
CA ALA A 118 -20.56 7.47 6.90
C ALA A 118 -21.50 8.52 6.29
N ARG A 119 -21.27 9.81 6.58
CA ARG A 119 -22.05 10.94 6.02
C ARG A 119 -21.29 11.67 4.91
N GLY A 120 -20.18 11.10 4.42
CA GLY A 120 -19.32 11.69 3.40
C GLY A 120 -18.51 12.90 3.86
N LYS A 121 -18.34 13.11 5.17
CA LYS A 121 -17.56 14.22 5.75
C LYS A 121 -16.22 13.71 6.27
N TYR A 122 -15.12 14.16 5.66
CA TYR A 122 -13.76 13.65 5.94
C TYR A 122 -12.82 14.71 6.51
N ASP A 123 -13.34 15.89 6.90
CA ASP A 123 -12.54 17.04 7.34
C ASP A 123 -11.71 16.77 8.60
N LYS A 124 -12.15 15.82 9.44
CA LYS A 124 -11.46 15.41 10.66
C LYS A 124 -10.93 13.99 10.51
N LEU A 125 -9.62 13.89 10.28
CA LEU A 125 -8.91 12.63 10.24
C LEU A 125 -8.42 12.26 11.65
N PRO A 126 -8.38 10.96 12.00
CA PRO A 126 -7.92 10.50 13.31
C PRO A 126 -6.39 10.57 13.51
N PHE A 127 -5.64 10.84 12.44
CA PHE A 127 -4.20 11.03 12.43
C PHE A 127 -3.81 11.99 11.31
N GLU A 128 -2.59 12.51 11.39
CA GLU A 128 -2.04 13.39 10.38
C GLU A 128 -1.68 12.63 9.10
N ILE A 129 -1.95 13.25 7.96
CA ILE A 129 -1.61 12.77 6.62
C ILE A 129 -0.84 13.87 5.92
N HIS A 130 0.36 13.54 5.46
CA HIS A 130 1.31 14.50 4.91
C HIS A 130 1.68 14.23 3.45
N HIS A 131 1.38 13.03 2.95
CA HIS A 131 1.87 12.55 1.64
C HIS A 131 0.75 12.20 0.65
N LEU A 132 -0.51 12.30 1.05
CA LEU A 132 -1.67 12.21 0.16
C LEU A 132 -2.30 13.59 -0.04
N SER A 133 -2.77 13.86 -1.26
CA SER A 133 -3.58 15.05 -1.52
C SER A 133 -4.98 14.91 -0.91
N PRO A 134 -5.72 16.01 -0.67
CA PRO A 134 -7.09 15.95 -0.19
C PRO A 134 -8.02 15.07 -1.04
N GLU A 135 -7.84 15.09 -2.37
CA GLU A 135 -8.59 14.27 -3.31
C GLU A 135 -8.27 12.78 -3.12
N MET A 136 -6.99 12.43 -2.98
CA MET A 136 -6.58 11.04 -2.73
C MET A 136 -7.10 10.52 -1.39
N ILE A 137 -7.10 11.37 -0.34
CA ILE A 137 -7.68 11.01 0.97
C ILE A 137 -9.16 10.66 0.80
N HIS A 138 -9.92 11.52 0.12
CA HIS A 138 -11.33 11.28 -0.16
C HIS A 138 -11.53 9.95 -0.92
N ASP A 139 -10.78 9.76 -2.00
CA ASP A 139 -10.89 8.57 -2.84
C ASP A 139 -10.56 7.29 -2.08
N VAL A 140 -9.48 7.27 -1.28
CA VAL A 140 -9.07 6.11 -0.47
C VAL A 140 -10.16 5.76 0.55
N ILE A 141 -10.73 6.75 1.25
CA ILE A 141 -11.81 6.50 2.21
C ILE A 141 -13.01 5.86 1.50
N GLN A 142 -13.39 6.36 0.33
CA GLN A 142 -14.47 5.78 -0.49
C GLN A 142 -14.19 4.37 -1.00
N LYS A 143 -12.95 3.87 -0.93
CA LYS A 143 -12.65 2.47 -1.30
C LYS A 143 -13.08 1.47 -0.23
N ARG A 144 -13.45 1.92 0.97
CA ARG A 144 -13.91 1.03 2.03
C ARG A 144 -15.36 0.58 1.80
N ALA A 145 -15.56 -0.73 1.80
CA ALA A 145 -16.85 -1.37 1.56
C ALA A 145 -17.90 -1.08 2.66
N ASP A 146 -17.45 -0.75 3.89
CA ASP A 146 -18.32 -0.39 5.01
C ASP A 146 -18.86 1.05 4.95
N ILE A 147 -18.30 1.90 4.09
CA ILE A 147 -18.76 3.28 3.85
C ILE A 147 -19.71 3.35 2.66
N ILE A 148 -19.49 2.53 1.62
CA ILE A 148 -20.33 2.48 0.43
C ILE A 148 -20.76 1.02 0.17
N PRO A 149 -21.75 0.49 0.93
CA PRO A 149 -22.16 -0.90 0.83
C PRO A 149 -22.98 -1.21 -0.43
N ASP A 150 -23.64 -0.22 -1.04
CA ASP A 150 -24.68 -0.42 -2.06
C ASP A 150 -24.18 -0.77 -3.49
N LEU A 151 -22.91 -1.16 -3.64
CA LEU A 151 -22.27 -1.40 -4.95
C LEU A 151 -21.56 -2.76 -5.07
N ILE A 152 -21.85 -3.72 -4.17
CA ILE A 152 -21.24 -5.06 -4.15
C ILE A 152 -22.15 -6.10 -4.79
#